data_AF-A0A7C6M0M3-F1
#
_entry.id   AF-A0A7C6M0M3-F1
#
_cell.length_a   1.000
_cell.length_b   1.000
_cell.length_c   1.000
_cell.angle_alpha   90.00
_cell.angle_beta   90.00
_cell.angle_gamma   90.00
#
_symmetry.space_group_name_H-M   'P 1'
#
loop_
_entity.id
_entity.type
_entity.pdbx_description
1 polymer ?
#
loop_
_entity_poly.entity_id
_entity_poly.type
_entity_poly.pdbx_seq_one_letter_code
_entity_poly.pdbx_strand_id
1 'polypeptide(L)'
;MDHYIEKASEYLKVLCDVKPNRRTGSPGNKEATDFFEKTIRKYGYDIDVTPFETLDYICVGATLTYGDHSYEVYASPYSLGCNITAEIITVSTLEELKNTNCEGKILLLKGAICDEQLAPKNFVFYNPEHHKEIIALLENQKPGGIITATKKNTELAGALSPFPLFVDGDFDIPSVYCLDTVADEIQTLTDKKAQGDHLFSRKSTCRCIETSD
;
A
#
# COMPACT_ATOMS: atom_id res chain seq x y z
N MET A 1 -13.65 -40.19 12.00
CA MET A 1 -12.63 -39.13 11.95
C MET A 1 -12.57 -38.57 10.53
N ASP A 2 -12.59 -39.45 9.55
CA ASP A 2 -12.49 -39.15 8.11
C ASP A 2 -13.57 -38.21 7.58
N HIS A 3 -14.85 -38.37 7.96
CA HIS A 3 -15.94 -37.51 7.48
C HIS A 3 -15.74 -36.01 7.79
N TYR A 4 -15.22 -35.67 8.98
CA TYR A 4 -14.98 -34.27 9.33
C TYR A 4 -13.78 -33.69 8.58
N ILE A 5 -12.79 -34.52 8.27
CA ILE A 5 -11.63 -34.11 7.47
C ILE A 5 -12.06 -33.84 6.04
N GLU A 6 -12.82 -34.76 5.43
CA GLU A 6 -13.37 -34.59 4.07
C GLU A 6 -14.18 -33.30 3.96
N LYS A 7 -15.09 -33.08 4.91
CA LYS A 7 -15.93 -31.88 4.97
C LYS A 7 -15.13 -30.60 5.17
N ALA A 8 -14.11 -30.61 6.03
CA ALA A 8 -13.21 -29.47 6.20
C ALA A 8 -12.44 -29.17 4.91
N SER A 9 -11.97 -30.21 4.20
CA SER A 9 -11.29 -30.06 2.91
C SER A 9 -12.22 -29.49 1.83
N GLU A 10 -13.48 -29.93 1.76
CA GLU A 10 -14.48 -29.37 0.84
C GLU A 10 -14.73 -27.88 1.12
N TYR A 11 -14.90 -27.51 2.39
CA TYR A 11 -15.14 -26.12 2.78
C TYR A 11 -13.93 -25.23 2.48
N LEU A 12 -12.73 -25.71 2.81
CA LEU A 12 -11.49 -25.01 2.49
C LEU A 12 -11.35 -24.82 0.98
N LYS A 13 -11.66 -25.84 0.18
CA LYS A 13 -11.63 -25.74 -1.28
C LYS A 13 -12.54 -24.62 -1.77
N VAL A 14 -13.82 -24.60 -1.37
CA VAL A 14 -14.76 -23.55 -1.79
C VAL A 14 -14.26 -22.18 -1.35
N LEU A 15 -13.90 -22.01 -0.08
CA LEU A 15 -13.49 -20.72 0.48
C LEU A 15 -12.15 -20.21 -0.09
N CYS A 16 -11.28 -21.09 -0.59
CA CYS A 16 -10.01 -20.70 -1.21
C CYS A 16 -10.10 -20.53 -2.73
N ASP A 17 -11.08 -21.16 -3.39
CA ASP A 17 -11.17 -21.18 -4.86
C ASP A 17 -11.99 -20.03 -5.47
N VAL A 18 -12.78 -19.30 -4.67
CA VAL A 18 -13.59 -18.14 -5.12
C VAL A 18 -12.75 -17.12 -5.92
N LYS A 19 -13.39 -16.43 -6.87
CA LYS A 19 -12.73 -15.46 -7.77
C LYS A 19 -13.22 -14.03 -7.54
N PRO A 20 -12.35 -13.01 -7.59
CA PRO A 20 -10.89 -13.10 -7.76
C PRO A 20 -10.17 -13.62 -6.51
N ASN A 21 -10.72 -13.40 -5.32
CA ASN A 21 -10.31 -13.94 -4.02
C ASN A 21 -11.36 -13.51 -2.97
N ARG A 22 -11.05 -13.62 -1.66
CA ARG A 22 -11.91 -13.20 -0.55
C ARG A 22 -11.60 -11.81 0.01
N ARG A 23 -10.97 -10.90 -0.75
CA ARG A 23 -10.77 -9.53 -0.28
C ARG A 23 -12.12 -8.84 -0.06
N THR A 24 -12.22 -8.01 0.97
CA THR A 24 -13.42 -7.23 1.27
C THR A 24 -13.90 -6.46 0.04
N GLY A 25 -15.22 -6.34 -0.15
CA GLY A 25 -15.84 -5.69 -1.30
C GLY A 25 -15.89 -6.52 -2.58
N SER A 26 -15.03 -7.54 -2.75
CA SER A 26 -14.99 -8.30 -4.00
C SER A 26 -16.16 -9.27 -4.20
N PRO A 27 -16.49 -9.63 -5.47
CA PRO A 27 -17.48 -10.67 -5.77
C PRO A 27 -17.16 -12.03 -5.11
N GLY A 28 -15.88 -12.40 -5.03
CA GLY A 28 -15.46 -13.67 -4.42
C GLY A 28 -15.64 -13.69 -2.90
N ASN A 29 -15.50 -12.55 -2.22
CA ASN A 29 -15.88 -12.45 -0.81
C ASN A 29 -17.39 -12.65 -0.62
N LYS A 30 -18.22 -12.07 -1.50
CA LYS A 30 -19.67 -12.28 -1.46
C LYS A 30 -20.05 -13.75 -1.69
N GLU A 31 -19.40 -14.40 -2.65
CA GLU A 31 -19.58 -15.85 -2.88
C GLU A 31 -19.24 -16.67 -1.62
N ALA A 32 -18.14 -16.33 -0.94
CA ALA A 32 -17.74 -17.00 0.29
C ALA A 32 -18.74 -16.79 1.45
N THR A 33 -19.27 -15.57 1.63
CA THR A 33 -20.29 -15.30 2.64
C THR A 33 -21.61 -16.00 2.33
N ASP A 34 -22.02 -16.03 1.07
CA ASP A 34 -23.22 -16.75 0.62
C ASP A 34 -23.08 -18.27 0.86
N PHE A 35 -21.89 -18.82 0.58
CA PHE A 35 -21.57 -20.22 0.87
C PHE A 35 -21.67 -20.53 2.36
N PHE A 36 -21.10 -19.69 3.22
CA PHE A 36 -21.18 -19.84 4.67
C PHE A 36 -22.63 -19.80 5.14
N GLU A 37 -23.40 -18.81 4.71
CA GLU A 37 -24.81 -18.64 5.08
C GLU A 37 -25.63 -19.90 4.71
N LYS A 38 -25.55 -20.32 3.45
CA LYS A 38 -26.25 -21.52 2.95
C LYS A 38 -25.84 -22.79 3.69
N THR A 39 -24.59 -22.87 4.14
CA THR A 39 -24.06 -24.02 4.86
C THR A 39 -24.57 -24.06 6.29
N ILE A 40 -24.51 -22.95 7.01
CA ILE A 40 -24.88 -22.88 8.42
C ILE A 40 -26.40 -22.99 8.64
N ARG A 41 -27.23 -22.45 7.74
CA ARG A 41 -28.69 -22.62 7.81
C ARG A 41 -29.13 -24.09 7.81
N LYS A 42 -28.39 -25.00 7.18
CA LYS A 42 -28.70 -26.45 7.18
C LYS A 42 -28.61 -27.09 8.57
N TYR A 43 -27.95 -26.44 9.53
CA TYR A 43 -27.86 -26.90 10.92
C TYR A 43 -28.90 -26.23 11.83
N GLY A 44 -29.85 -25.46 11.27
CA GLY A 44 -30.95 -24.85 12.02
C GLY A 44 -30.60 -23.50 12.68
N TYR A 45 -29.48 -22.88 12.31
CA TYR A 45 -29.15 -21.53 12.77
C TYR A 45 -29.98 -20.49 12.02
N ASP A 46 -30.44 -19.49 12.77
CA ASP A 46 -30.91 -18.23 12.22
C ASP A 46 -29.70 -17.30 11.98
N ILE A 47 -29.72 -16.56 10.88
CA ILE A 47 -28.59 -15.72 10.45
C ILE A 47 -29.11 -14.32 10.18
N ASP A 48 -28.51 -13.37 10.89
CA ASP A 48 -28.65 -11.93 10.66
C ASP A 48 -27.47 -11.43 9.82
N VAL A 49 -27.75 -10.62 8.81
CA VAL A 49 -26.78 -10.11 7.84
C VAL A 49 -26.90 -8.59 7.77
N THR A 50 -25.85 -7.90 8.19
CA THR A 50 -25.77 -6.43 8.12
C THR A 50 -24.87 -6.02 6.95
N PRO A 51 -25.41 -5.48 5.85
CA PRO A 51 -24.59 -4.93 4.78
C PRO A 51 -23.92 -3.62 5.22
N PHE A 52 -22.74 -3.35 4.68
CA PHE A 52 -22.03 -2.08 4.83
C PHE A 52 -21.28 -1.74 3.55
N GLU A 53 -21.05 -0.47 3.31
CA GLU A 53 -20.28 0.01 2.16
C GLU A 53 -18.80 -0.33 2.34
N THR A 54 -18.17 -0.83 1.28
CA THR A 54 -16.76 -1.24 1.29
C THR A 54 -16.08 -0.94 -0.03
N LEU A 55 -14.77 -0.72 0.04
CA LEU A 55 -13.91 -0.56 -1.12
C LEU A 55 -13.57 -1.93 -1.72
N ASP A 56 -13.88 -2.15 -3.00
CA ASP A 56 -13.31 -3.24 -3.79
C ASP A 56 -12.03 -2.73 -4.47
N TYR A 57 -10.94 -2.66 -3.70
CA TYR A 57 -9.67 -2.15 -4.20
C TYR A 57 -9.05 -3.09 -5.25
N ILE A 58 -8.82 -2.56 -6.45
CA ILE A 58 -8.20 -3.27 -7.58
C ILE A 58 -6.93 -2.52 -8.00
N CYS A 59 -5.79 -3.22 -7.95
CA CYS A 59 -4.53 -2.70 -8.47
C CYS A 59 -4.11 -3.50 -9.70
N VAL A 60 -3.86 -2.80 -10.81
CA VAL A 60 -3.37 -3.39 -12.07
C VAL A 60 -1.83 -3.43 -12.11
N GLY A 61 -1.17 -2.55 -11.37
CA GLY A 61 0.29 -2.50 -11.26
C GLY A 61 0.82 -1.12 -10.90
N ALA A 62 2.13 -1.04 -10.72
CA ALA A 62 2.87 0.19 -10.47
C ALA A 62 4.17 0.20 -11.27
N THR A 63 4.59 1.37 -11.73
CA THR A 63 5.88 1.57 -12.41
C THR A 63 6.58 2.78 -11.82
N LEU A 64 7.90 2.69 -11.65
CA LEU A 64 8.75 3.82 -11.26
C LEU A 64 9.97 3.88 -12.18
N THR A 65 10.23 5.06 -12.73
CA THR A 65 11.40 5.33 -13.55
C THR A 65 12.18 6.53 -13.04
N TYR A 66 13.51 6.47 -13.14
CA TYR A 66 14.40 7.60 -12.88
C TYR A 66 15.55 7.61 -13.88
N GLY A 67 15.53 8.60 -14.79
CA GLY A 67 16.42 8.62 -15.93
C GLY A 67 16.16 7.44 -16.86
N ASP A 68 17.18 6.63 -17.13
CA ASP A 68 17.11 5.45 -18.01
C ASP A 68 16.89 4.14 -17.22
N HIS A 69 16.65 4.25 -15.90
CA HIS A 69 16.44 3.11 -15.01
C HIS A 69 14.96 2.94 -14.69
N SER A 70 14.54 1.68 -14.60
CA SER A 70 13.23 1.26 -14.08
C SER A 70 13.44 0.48 -12.80
N TYR A 71 12.58 0.71 -11.82
CA TYR A 71 12.66 0.08 -10.51
C TYR A 71 11.42 -0.78 -10.25
N GLU A 72 11.64 -1.87 -9.53
CA GLU A 72 10.54 -2.68 -9.01
C GLU A 72 9.88 -1.95 -7.83
N VAL A 73 8.59 -1.69 -7.96
CA VAL A 73 7.76 -1.03 -6.97
C VAL A 73 6.40 -1.70 -6.91
N TYR A 74 5.74 -1.59 -5.77
CA TYR A 74 4.44 -2.17 -5.50
C TYR A 74 3.49 -1.06 -5.08
N ALA A 75 2.26 -1.01 -5.62
CA ALA A 75 1.29 0.00 -5.18
C ALA A 75 0.90 -0.27 -3.71
N SER A 76 0.88 0.77 -2.87
CA SER A 76 0.38 0.63 -1.52
C SER A 76 -1.10 0.23 -1.55
N PRO A 77 -1.57 -0.66 -0.67
CA PRO A 77 -2.99 -0.99 -0.59
C PRO A 77 -3.85 0.26 -0.45
N TYR A 78 -4.95 0.30 -1.21
CA TYR A 78 -5.90 1.42 -1.27
C TYR A 78 -5.36 2.74 -1.84
N SER A 79 -4.11 2.78 -2.31
CA SER A 79 -3.57 3.98 -2.97
C SER A 79 -4.37 4.34 -4.22
N LEU A 80 -4.63 5.63 -4.39
CA LEU A 80 -5.19 6.19 -5.61
C LEU A 80 -4.28 6.01 -6.82
N GLY A 81 -4.92 6.04 -7.99
CA GLY A 81 -4.24 6.09 -9.28
C GLY A 81 -3.48 7.40 -9.49
N CYS A 82 -2.33 7.35 -10.17
CA CYS A 82 -1.60 8.57 -10.54
C CYS A 82 -0.83 8.41 -11.84
N ASN A 83 -0.42 9.53 -12.44
CA ASN A 83 0.52 9.62 -13.56
C ASN A 83 1.38 10.86 -13.38
N ILE A 84 2.42 10.76 -12.55
CA ILE A 84 3.13 11.93 -12.02
C ILE A 84 4.57 11.96 -12.45
N THR A 85 4.98 13.16 -12.87
CA THR A 85 6.34 13.51 -13.22
C THR A 85 6.79 14.74 -12.46
N ALA A 86 7.70 14.53 -11.51
CA ALA A 86 8.26 15.59 -10.71
C ALA A 86 9.68 15.26 -10.25
N GLU A 87 10.32 16.23 -9.59
CA GLU A 87 11.56 16.03 -8.84
C GLU A 87 11.34 15.05 -7.68
N ILE A 88 12.34 14.20 -7.40
CA ILE A 88 12.35 13.34 -6.22
C ILE A 88 13.08 14.05 -5.09
N ILE A 89 12.47 14.10 -3.90
CA ILE A 89 13.13 14.50 -2.65
C ILE A 89 13.14 13.33 -1.69
N THR A 90 14.28 13.07 -1.07
CA THR A 90 14.42 12.01 -0.08
C THR A 90 14.32 12.55 1.34
N VAL A 91 13.60 11.83 2.19
CA VAL A 91 13.43 12.09 3.62
C VAL A 91 13.63 10.80 4.39
N SER A 92 14.49 10.83 5.40
CA SER A 92 14.86 9.68 6.23
C SER A 92 14.26 9.71 7.64
N THR A 93 13.85 10.89 8.11
CA THR A 93 13.37 11.10 9.48
C THR A 93 12.18 12.04 9.51
N LEU A 94 11.41 12.00 10.60
CA LEU A 94 10.30 12.93 10.83
C LEU A 94 10.78 14.40 10.88
N GLU A 95 11.96 14.65 11.44
CA GLU A 95 12.53 16.01 11.48
C GLU A 95 12.93 16.52 10.10
N GLU A 96 13.45 15.66 9.22
CA GLU A 96 13.66 16.01 7.82
C GLU A 96 12.33 16.29 7.10
N LEU A 97 11.28 15.50 7.36
CA LEU A 97 9.96 15.72 6.77
C LEU A 97 9.42 17.11 7.13
N LYS A 98 9.53 17.52 8.39
CA LYS A 98 9.08 18.85 8.87
C LYS A 98 9.74 20.02 8.14
N ASN A 99 11.00 19.85 7.75
CA ASN A 99 11.82 20.91 7.16
C ASN A 99 11.87 20.86 5.63
N THR A 100 11.17 19.91 5.00
CA THR A 100 11.21 19.69 3.56
C THR A 100 9.97 20.31 2.90
N ASN A 101 10.16 21.02 1.78
CA ASN A 101 9.05 21.39 0.90
C ASN A 101 8.91 20.34 -0.20
N CYS A 102 7.88 19.49 -0.10
CA CYS A 102 7.59 18.45 -1.07
C CYS A 102 6.33 18.68 -1.91
N GLU A 103 5.72 19.88 -1.86
CA GLU A 103 4.47 20.15 -2.59
C GLU A 103 4.60 19.86 -4.10
N GLY A 104 3.74 18.98 -4.61
CA GLY A 104 3.74 18.54 -6.01
C GLY A 104 4.96 17.71 -6.44
N LYS A 105 5.91 17.43 -5.55
CA LYS A 105 7.10 16.62 -5.80
C LYS A 105 6.84 15.15 -5.48
N ILE A 106 7.75 14.28 -5.92
CA ILE A 106 7.74 12.87 -5.53
C ILE A 106 8.59 12.74 -4.26
N LEU A 107 7.97 12.30 -3.17
CA LEU A 107 8.65 12.16 -1.87
C LEU A 107 9.11 10.71 -1.68
N LEU A 108 10.42 10.50 -1.54
CA LEU A 108 11.04 9.21 -1.23
C LEU A 108 11.29 9.11 0.28
N LEU A 109 10.48 8.33 0.98
CA LEU A 109 10.63 8.04 2.40
C LEU A 109 11.52 6.82 2.59
N LYS A 110 12.55 6.91 3.43
CA LYS A 110 13.44 5.78 3.78
C LYS A 110 13.89 5.83 5.24
N GLY A 111 14.61 4.82 5.70
CA GLY A 111 15.22 4.86 7.04
C GLY A 111 14.18 4.91 8.17
N ALA A 112 14.43 5.74 9.19
CA ALA A 112 13.69 5.71 10.45
C ALA A 112 12.18 5.99 10.30
N ILE A 113 11.79 6.82 9.34
CA ILE A 113 10.37 7.11 9.08
C ILE A 113 9.62 5.90 8.47
N CYS A 114 10.35 4.87 8.03
CA CYS A 114 9.85 3.66 7.38
C CYS A 114 10.10 2.38 8.21
N ASP A 115 10.43 2.49 9.50
CA ASP A 115 10.79 1.33 10.34
C ASP A 115 9.60 0.41 10.68
N GLU A 116 8.38 0.96 10.66
CA GLU A 116 7.13 0.23 10.93
C GLU A 116 5.98 0.73 10.04
N GLN A 117 4.96 -0.09 9.87
CA GLN A 117 3.73 0.31 9.17
C GLN A 117 2.94 1.34 9.99
N LEU A 118 2.45 2.38 9.32
CA LEU A 118 1.65 3.42 9.99
C LEU A 118 0.22 2.93 10.19
N ALA A 119 -0.34 3.26 11.36
CA ALA A 119 -1.73 2.99 11.66
C ALA A 119 -2.65 3.81 10.74
N PRO A 120 -3.77 3.24 10.26
CA PRO A 120 -4.76 4.01 9.50
C PRO A 120 -5.30 5.19 10.32
N LYS A 121 -5.49 6.34 9.69
CA LYS A 121 -5.80 7.61 10.36
C LYS A 121 -7.08 7.56 11.20
N ASN A 122 -8.06 6.75 10.78
CA ASN A 122 -9.35 6.59 11.44
C ASN A 122 -9.45 5.29 12.26
N PHE A 123 -8.32 4.62 12.55
CA PHE A 123 -8.33 3.39 13.32
C PHE A 123 -8.51 3.66 14.83
N VAL A 124 -9.73 3.46 15.34
CA VAL A 124 -10.12 3.82 16.72
C VAL A 124 -9.42 3.01 17.81
N PHE A 125 -8.83 1.85 17.49
CA PHE A 125 -8.23 0.95 18.47
C PHE A 125 -6.74 1.19 18.69
N TYR A 126 -6.03 1.68 17.68
CA TYR A 126 -4.58 1.89 17.72
C TYR A 126 -4.19 3.01 16.76
N ASN A 127 -3.79 4.15 17.31
CA ASN A 127 -3.37 5.30 16.50
C ASN A 127 -2.34 6.14 17.26
N PRO A 128 -1.06 5.74 17.24
CA PRO A 128 0.03 6.43 17.94
C PRO A 128 0.21 7.88 17.48
N GLU A 129 0.59 8.77 18.40
CA GLU A 129 0.74 10.21 18.08
C GLU A 129 1.80 10.47 16.99
N HIS A 130 2.90 9.71 16.96
CA HIS A 130 3.92 9.88 15.93
C HIS A 130 3.44 9.45 14.54
N HIS A 131 2.54 8.46 14.45
CA HIS A 131 1.90 8.08 13.18
C HIS A 131 0.99 9.20 12.68
N LYS A 132 0.15 9.76 13.56
CA LYS A 132 -0.72 10.90 13.24
C LYS A 132 0.09 12.10 12.76
N GLU A 133 1.21 12.38 13.41
CA GLU A 133 2.09 13.49 13.04
C GLU A 133 2.67 13.30 11.63
N ILE A 134 3.17 12.10 11.30
CA ILE A 134 3.66 11.79 9.96
C ILE A 134 2.55 11.96 8.92
N ILE A 135 1.38 11.35 9.14
CA ILE A 135 0.24 11.41 8.21
C ILE A 135 -0.20 12.87 8.00
N ALA A 136 -0.39 13.62 9.08
CA ALA A 136 -0.81 15.01 9.01
C ALA A 136 0.21 15.90 8.27
N LEU A 137 1.52 15.67 8.46
CA LEU A 137 2.55 16.39 7.72
C LEU A 137 2.49 16.09 6.22
N LEU A 138 2.35 14.82 5.84
CA LEU A 138 2.24 14.41 4.44
C LEU A 138 1.03 15.05 3.77
N GLU A 139 -0.13 15.01 4.42
CA GLU A 139 -1.37 15.62 3.90
C GLU A 139 -1.28 17.14 3.77
N ASN A 140 -0.64 17.80 4.75
CA ASN A 140 -0.46 19.25 4.71
C ASN A 140 0.54 19.70 3.63
N GLN A 141 1.60 18.93 3.42
CA GLN A 141 2.64 19.27 2.44
C GLN A 141 2.27 18.91 0.99
N LYS A 142 1.28 18.03 0.79
CA LYS A 142 0.71 17.70 -0.53
C LYS A 142 1.77 17.28 -1.56
N PRO A 143 2.60 16.25 -1.29
CA PRO A 143 3.42 15.66 -2.32
C PRO A 143 2.54 15.15 -3.46
N GLY A 144 3.08 15.20 -4.68
CA GLY A 144 2.40 14.62 -5.84
C GLY A 144 2.24 13.11 -5.69
N GLY A 145 3.28 12.43 -5.21
CA GLY A 145 3.22 11.02 -4.86
C GLY A 145 4.34 10.63 -3.91
N ILE A 146 4.19 9.48 -3.25
CA ILE A 146 5.12 8.99 -2.25
C ILE A 146 5.70 7.64 -2.67
N ILE A 147 7.01 7.47 -2.50
CA ILE A 147 7.71 6.19 -2.60
C ILE A 147 8.22 5.85 -1.21
N THR A 148 7.84 4.69 -0.66
CA THR A 148 8.29 4.26 0.66
C THR A 148 9.24 3.08 0.55
N ALA A 149 10.46 3.27 1.05
CA ALA A 149 11.49 2.26 1.01
C ALA A 149 11.58 1.56 2.36
N THR A 150 11.04 0.35 2.44
CA THR A 150 10.94 -0.41 3.68
C THR A 150 11.91 -1.58 3.69
N LYS A 151 12.40 -1.90 4.89
CA LYS A 151 13.29 -3.03 5.11
C LYS A 151 12.50 -4.32 5.30
N LYS A 152 13.20 -5.45 5.17
CA LYS A 152 12.68 -6.72 5.68
C LYS A 152 12.47 -6.59 7.18
N ASN A 153 11.24 -6.78 7.63
CA ASN A 153 10.92 -6.89 9.04
C ASN A 153 10.13 -8.17 9.29
N THR A 154 10.77 -9.16 9.91
CA THR A 154 10.15 -10.47 10.18
C THR A 154 9.12 -10.44 11.30
N GLU A 155 9.11 -9.39 12.12
CA GLU A 155 8.23 -9.24 13.28
C GLU A 155 7.01 -8.36 12.97
N LEU A 156 7.04 -7.60 11.86
CA LEU A 156 5.97 -6.68 11.46
C LEU A 156 5.31 -7.09 10.13
N ALA A 157 4.12 -6.56 9.88
CA ALA A 157 3.39 -6.66 8.60
C ALA A 157 3.28 -8.08 8.02
N GLY A 158 3.15 -9.11 8.86
CA GLY A 158 3.05 -10.50 8.41
C GLY A 158 4.33 -11.04 7.76
N ALA A 159 5.50 -10.51 8.13
CA ALA A 159 6.82 -10.87 7.59
C ALA A 159 6.99 -10.56 6.09
N LEU A 160 6.26 -9.57 5.57
CA LEU A 160 6.41 -9.06 4.19
C LEU A 160 7.75 -8.36 3.98
N SER A 161 8.26 -8.42 2.75
CA SER A 161 9.51 -7.78 2.35
C SER A 161 9.49 -7.46 0.84
N PRO A 162 9.44 -6.18 0.44
CA PRO A 162 9.19 -5.01 1.28
C PRO A 162 7.76 -5.06 1.85
N PHE A 163 7.48 -4.26 2.89
CA PHE A 163 6.13 -4.11 3.42
C PHE A 163 5.54 -2.73 3.04
N PRO A 164 4.21 -2.61 2.87
CA PRO A 164 3.56 -1.33 2.62
C PRO A 164 3.58 -0.48 3.89
N LEU A 165 4.08 0.76 3.79
CA LEU A 165 4.05 1.72 4.91
C LEU A 165 2.62 2.18 5.20
N PHE A 166 1.81 2.34 4.14
CA PHE A 166 0.41 2.76 4.20
C PHE A 166 -0.51 1.61 3.83
N VAL A 167 -1.51 1.35 4.67
CA VAL A 167 -2.62 0.43 4.42
C VAL A 167 -3.90 1.10 4.92
N ASP A 168 -4.24 2.21 4.26
CA ASP A 168 -5.32 3.10 4.70
C ASP A 168 -6.15 3.55 3.49
N GLY A 169 -7.45 3.26 3.53
CA GLY A 169 -8.39 3.67 2.48
C GLY A 169 -8.78 5.14 2.52
N ASP A 170 -8.43 5.85 3.61
CA ASP A 170 -8.68 7.28 3.77
C ASP A 170 -7.40 8.13 3.52
N PHE A 171 -6.35 7.52 2.98
CA PHE A 171 -5.08 8.18 2.64
C PHE A 171 -4.98 8.44 1.13
N ASP A 172 -5.39 9.63 0.72
CA ASP A 172 -5.58 10.00 -0.70
C ASP A 172 -4.30 10.31 -1.48
N ILE A 173 -3.12 10.26 -0.84
CA ILE A 173 -1.86 10.55 -1.55
C ILE A 173 -1.40 9.28 -2.29
N PRO A 174 -1.20 9.34 -3.62
CA PRO A 174 -0.71 8.20 -4.38
C PRO A 174 0.62 7.70 -3.81
N SER A 175 0.71 6.40 -3.51
CA SER A 175 1.90 5.82 -2.90
C SER A 175 2.25 4.45 -3.44
N VAL A 176 3.57 4.22 -3.54
CA VAL A 176 4.18 2.93 -3.86
C VAL A 176 5.21 2.59 -2.80
N TYR A 177 5.52 1.32 -2.65
CA TYR A 177 6.56 0.83 -1.76
C TYR A 177 7.57 -0.05 -2.48
N CYS A 178 8.80 -0.06 -2.00
CA CYS A 178 9.92 -0.82 -2.56
C CYS A 178 10.91 -1.24 -1.47
N LEU A 179 11.89 -2.05 -1.84
CA LEU A 179 13.03 -2.36 -0.97
C LEU A 179 13.87 -1.10 -0.72
N ASP A 180 14.50 -1.03 0.46
CA ASP A 180 15.41 0.05 0.82
C ASP A 180 16.60 0.22 -0.13
N THR A 181 17.08 -0.88 -0.72
CA THR A 181 18.14 -0.86 -1.74
C THR A 181 17.78 -0.03 -2.96
N VAL A 182 16.50 0.00 -3.37
CA VAL A 182 16.02 0.83 -4.48
C VAL A 182 16.16 2.32 -4.14
N ALA A 183 15.87 2.71 -2.90
CA ALA A 183 16.02 4.09 -2.47
C ALA A 183 17.49 4.52 -2.42
N ASP A 184 18.39 3.63 -2.01
CA ASP A 184 19.83 3.91 -1.99
C ASP A 184 20.38 4.14 -3.41
N GLU A 185 19.90 3.38 -4.40
CA GLU A 185 20.24 3.60 -5.81
C GLU A 185 19.74 4.95 -6.33
N ILE A 186 18.46 5.29 -6.06
CA ILE A 186 17.86 6.58 -6.47
C ILE A 186 18.59 7.75 -5.80
N GLN A 187 18.92 7.64 -4.51
CA GLN A 187 19.67 8.66 -3.77
C GLN A 187 21.05 8.88 -4.40
N THR A 188 21.79 7.80 -4.68
CA THR A 188 23.12 7.87 -5.29
C THR A 188 23.08 8.61 -6.64
N LEU A 189 22.06 8.36 -7.45
CA LEU A 189 21.91 9.05 -8.74
C LEU A 189 21.49 10.52 -8.58
N THR A 190 20.72 10.85 -7.54
CA THR A 190 20.30 12.22 -7.23
C THR A 190 21.48 13.05 -6.71
N ASP A 191 22.32 12.49 -5.84
CA ASP A 191 23.52 13.15 -5.30
C ASP A 191 24.55 13.43 -6.39
N LYS A 192 24.75 12.48 -7.32
CA LYS A 192 25.63 12.66 -8.49
C LYS A 192 25.17 13.83 -9.37
N LYS A 193 23.85 13.96 -9.58
CA LYS A 193 23.28 15.08 -10.34
C LYS A 193 23.49 16.43 -9.66
N ALA A 194 23.50 16.48 -8.33
CA ALA A 194 23.77 17.70 -7.58
C ALA A 194 25.25 18.14 -7.64
N GLN A 195 26.19 17.22 -7.94
CA GLN A 195 27.63 17.45 -7.89
C GLN A 195 28.31 17.75 -9.25
N GLY A 196 27.68 17.49 -10.39
CA GLY A 196 28.29 17.82 -11.70
C GLY A 196 27.45 17.45 -12.93
N ASP A 197 27.55 18.33 -13.93
CA ASP A 197 27.17 18.20 -15.35
C ASP A 197 25.70 18.33 -15.81
N HIS A 198 25.51 19.40 -16.59
CA HIS A 198 24.59 19.65 -17.71
C HIS A 198 23.11 19.25 -17.59
N LEU A 199 22.24 20.24 -17.92
CA LEU A 199 20.79 20.12 -18.05
C LEU A 199 20.34 18.78 -18.67
N PHE A 200 19.89 17.86 -17.82
CA PHE A 200 18.92 16.84 -18.18
C PHE A 200 17.73 16.95 -17.23
N SER A 201 16.64 17.56 -17.71
CA SER A 201 15.32 17.45 -17.08
C SER A 201 14.84 16.01 -17.24
N ARG A 202 15.20 15.15 -16.28
CA ARG A 202 14.74 13.76 -16.22
C ARG A 202 13.48 13.71 -15.36
N LYS A 203 12.49 13.01 -15.91
CA LYS A 203 11.08 12.98 -15.53
C LYS A 203 10.78 11.58 -14.98
N SER A 204 10.34 11.47 -13.72
CA SER A 204 9.83 10.20 -13.20
C SER A 204 8.40 9.98 -13.65
N THR A 205 7.93 8.74 -13.75
CA THR A 205 6.51 8.47 -14.01
C THR A 205 6.06 7.40 -13.03
N CYS A 206 5.24 7.78 -12.05
CA CYS A 206 4.50 6.82 -11.24
C CYS A 206 3.14 6.60 -11.89
N ARG A 207 2.85 5.36 -12.31
CA ARG A 207 1.54 5.00 -12.88
C ARG A 207 0.83 3.99 -11.99
N CYS A 208 -0.22 4.43 -11.31
CA CYS A 208 -1.20 3.55 -10.66
C CYS A 208 -2.52 3.69 -11.44
N ILE A 209 -3.08 2.58 -11.94
CA ILE A 209 -4.34 2.59 -12.69
C ILE A 209 -5.42 2.00 -11.80
N GLU A 210 -6.40 2.82 -11.43
CA GLU A 210 -7.66 2.37 -10.86
C GLU A 210 -8.62 2.03 -12.00
N THR A 211 -9.22 0.84 -11.96
CA THR A 211 -10.39 0.52 -12.76
C THR A 211 -11.60 0.59 -11.83
N SER A 212 -12.33 1.69 -11.90
CA SER A 212 -13.72 1.74 -11.45
C SER A 212 -14.56 1.13 -12.57
N ASP A 213 -15.35 0.10 -12.28
CA ASP A 213 -16.46 -0.31 -13.15
C ASP A 213 -17.56 0.76 -13.14
#